data_AF-A0A409X3G9-F1
#
_entry.id   AF-A0A409X3G9-F1
#
_cell.length_a   1.000
_cell.length_b   1.000
_cell.length_c   1.000
_cell.angle_alpha   90.00
_cell.angle_beta   90.00
_cell.angle_gamma   90.00
#
_symmetry.space_group_name_H-M   'P 1'
#
loop_
_entity.id
_entity.type
_entity.pdbx_description
1 polymer ?
#
loop_
_entity_poly.entity_id
_entity_poly.type
_entity_poly.pdbx_seq_one_letter_code
_entity_poly.pdbx_strand_id
1 'polypeptide(L)'
;MITKAGVPSNKVIIGVSSYGRSFKMTTAGCTGPMCTFIGPGSDAKKGECTDTPGYISNAEINTIIAAGGNIQQTNDANQLQNILVYEGTEWVAYMDDNNKAARRTKYQGMNLGGTVDWAVDLAEALDTTSHLGNDEDLLYPPCPAVYHSLDDVIADQDQIPPSCIAQYVIRPLANNLTGSLDRYNQIIADGYDEKFGYYANAVRQSWEAAMTDVYDHHISEYFDCFHYANLQNETGSCPPYTDFHYTPTVYLVPKNVSNFFAWVEVTYQVSRESITWADHALGFCAQCPDNTGWIYGVPSIKHDAEVANPKDSVASALDNLHGVRDYLNKIALDFEWQIEDPYAEDVVDGSVVPVYMISEAINSMEQVADIGENVEEKERESLILLILTAFLFVLPGLGEALSAVTGLASIARIAAMVAEMGGAALSVYDIAESPNDPTNVALSIFGLLLGGAALRSSKAFEDAAALKRGMSAEKLADLGDNVKRAVDKVTDLINVCRK
;
A
#
# COMPACT_ATOMS: atom_id res chain seq x y z
N MET A 1 24.13 37.56 11.16
CA MET A 1 24.74 37.83 9.84
C MET A 1 23.88 37.32 8.70
N ILE A 2 23.48 36.04 8.70
CA ILE A 2 22.69 35.43 7.61
C ILE A 2 21.33 36.10 7.41
N THR A 3 20.55 36.26 8.48
CA THR A 3 19.24 36.94 8.42
C THR A 3 19.36 38.44 8.12
N LYS A 4 20.43 39.09 8.60
CA LYS A 4 20.77 40.48 8.26
C LYS A 4 21.08 40.66 6.77
N ALA A 5 21.57 39.61 6.10
CA ALA A 5 21.83 39.59 4.66
C ALA A 5 20.58 39.29 3.81
N GLY A 6 19.39 39.19 4.43
CA GLY A 6 18.10 39.03 3.73
C GLY A 6 17.59 37.59 3.64
N VAL A 7 18.28 36.60 4.20
CA VAL A 7 17.80 35.21 4.22
C VAL A 7 16.70 35.05 5.28
N PRO A 8 15.48 34.58 4.93
CA PRO A 8 14.43 34.32 5.90
C PRO A 8 14.87 33.32 6.99
N SER A 9 14.53 33.59 8.25
CA SER A 9 14.95 32.75 9.38
C SER A 9 14.58 31.28 9.20
N ASN A 10 13.37 30.98 8.72
CA ASN A 10 12.88 29.63 8.50
C ASN A 10 13.56 28.88 7.33
N LYS A 11 14.46 29.54 6.58
CA LYS A 11 15.31 28.93 5.55
C LYS A 11 16.74 28.69 6.05
N VAL A 12 17.07 29.09 7.28
CA VAL A 12 18.38 28.88 7.89
C VAL A 12 18.36 27.61 8.74
N ILE A 13 19.16 26.63 8.34
CA ILE A 13 19.38 25.38 9.09
C ILE A 13 20.76 25.47 9.73
N ILE A 14 20.85 25.36 11.05
CA ILE A 14 22.10 25.62 11.80
C ILE A 14 22.87 24.32 12.00
N GLY A 15 24.17 24.34 11.67
CA GLY A 15 25.09 23.24 11.92
C GLY A 15 25.26 22.94 13.41
N VAL A 16 25.21 21.65 13.76
CA VAL A 16 25.69 21.08 15.02
C VAL A 16 26.73 20.00 14.68
N SER A 17 27.62 19.66 15.62
CA SER A 17 28.73 18.75 15.35
C SER A 17 28.67 17.49 16.22
N SER A 18 28.89 16.35 15.59
CA SER A 18 29.20 15.06 16.23
C SER A 18 30.70 14.83 16.37
N TYR A 19 31.48 15.91 16.42
CA TYR A 19 32.92 15.88 16.63
C TYR A 19 33.38 17.07 17.47
N GLY A 20 34.61 16.97 17.96
CA GLY A 20 35.33 18.04 18.63
C GLY A 20 36.57 18.51 17.89
N ARG A 21 36.99 19.75 18.16
CA ARG A 21 38.30 20.26 17.76
C ARG A 21 39.27 20.12 18.93
N SER A 22 40.36 19.40 18.70
CA SER A 22 41.35 19.07 19.73
C SER A 22 42.63 19.88 19.61
N PHE A 23 43.36 20.07 20.71
CA PHE A 23 44.61 20.81 20.81
C PHE A 23 45.55 20.15 21.83
N LYS A 24 46.85 20.08 21.51
CA LYS A 24 47.89 19.71 22.47
C LYS A 24 48.35 20.95 23.23
N MET A 25 47.93 21.07 24.48
CA MET A 25 48.28 22.22 25.31
C MET A 25 49.78 22.25 25.62
N THR A 26 50.40 23.44 25.61
CA THR A 26 51.82 23.61 25.97
C THR A 26 52.09 23.38 27.44
N THR A 27 51.07 23.59 28.28
CA THR A 27 51.18 23.58 29.75
C THR A 27 50.03 22.79 30.35
N ALA A 28 50.34 21.71 31.05
CA ALA A 28 49.34 20.93 31.78
C ALA A 28 48.62 21.80 32.82
N GLY A 29 47.30 21.59 32.97
CA GLY A 29 46.47 22.36 33.90
C GLY A 29 46.04 23.75 33.41
N CYS A 30 46.52 24.21 32.24
CA CYS A 30 45.99 25.41 31.59
C CYS A 30 44.89 25.00 30.60
N THR A 31 43.63 25.33 30.90
CA THR A 31 42.46 24.87 30.12
C THR A 31 41.55 25.98 29.61
N GLY A 32 41.86 27.24 29.94
CA GLY A 32 41.08 28.41 29.54
C GLY A 32 41.42 28.96 28.15
N PRO A 33 40.66 29.96 27.66
CA PRO A 33 40.77 30.49 26.30
C PRO A 33 42.09 31.22 26.02
N MET A 34 42.87 31.54 27.06
CA MET A 34 44.18 32.19 26.94
C MET A 34 45.36 31.20 26.95
N CYS A 35 45.09 29.90 27.05
CA CYS A 35 46.11 28.87 27.09
C CYS A 35 46.65 28.58 25.68
N THR A 36 47.95 28.32 25.59
CA THR A 36 48.65 28.06 24.32
C THR A 36 48.73 26.56 24.01
N PHE A 37 48.80 26.22 22.73
CA PHE A 37 48.94 24.85 22.22
C PHE A 37 50.18 24.73 21.31
N ILE A 38 50.64 23.50 21.07
CA ILE A 38 51.85 23.18 20.30
C ILE A 38 51.52 23.13 18.79
N GLY A 39 52.48 23.57 17.97
CA GLY A 39 52.46 23.38 16.52
C GLY A 39 51.61 24.38 15.71
N PRO A 40 51.73 24.37 14.37
CA PRO A 40 50.85 25.13 13.48
C PRO A 40 49.46 24.47 13.30
N GLY A 41 49.31 23.17 13.63
CA GLY A 41 48.13 22.35 13.35
C GLY A 41 47.52 21.66 14.57
N SER A 42 47.58 22.29 15.75
CA SER A 42 47.12 21.77 17.07
C SER A 42 48.01 20.70 17.72
N ASP A 43 48.68 19.86 16.93
CA ASP A 43 49.52 18.72 17.36
C ASP A 43 48.85 17.79 18.39
N ALA A 44 47.52 17.83 18.49
CA ALA A 44 46.74 16.97 19.37
C ALA A 44 46.92 15.51 18.98
N LYS A 45 46.83 14.63 19.97
CA LYS A 45 46.76 13.19 19.74
C LYS A 45 45.60 12.88 18.79
N LYS A 46 45.89 12.11 17.76
CA LYS A 46 44.88 11.64 16.82
C LYS A 46 43.93 10.67 17.50
N GLY A 47 42.65 10.71 17.12
CA GLY A 47 41.72 9.64 17.43
C GLY A 47 42.11 8.34 16.71
N GLU A 48 41.71 7.21 17.28
CA GLU A 48 41.97 5.88 16.72
C GLU A 48 41.24 5.67 15.38
N CYS A 49 40.00 6.14 15.27
CA CYS A 49 39.17 6.02 14.07
C CYS A 49 39.33 7.24 13.14
N THR A 50 39.42 8.44 13.71
CA THR A 50 39.46 9.68 12.90
C THR A 50 40.84 10.00 12.30
N ASP A 51 41.91 9.40 12.84
CA ASP A 51 43.33 9.49 12.40
C ASP A 51 43.81 10.91 11.97
N THR A 52 43.24 11.96 12.56
CA THR A 52 43.52 13.35 12.16
C THR A 52 43.82 14.22 13.38
N PRO A 53 45.01 14.85 13.49
CA PRO A 53 45.31 15.76 14.59
C PRO A 53 44.36 16.96 14.58
N GLY A 54 43.88 17.34 15.76
CA GLY A 54 42.96 18.47 15.90
C GLY A 54 41.50 18.18 15.60
N TYR A 55 41.15 16.91 15.38
CA TYR A 55 39.81 16.43 15.09
C TYR A 55 39.59 15.08 15.76
N ILE A 56 38.45 14.90 16.44
CA ILE A 56 38.11 13.66 17.15
C ILE A 56 36.58 13.51 17.21
N SER A 57 36.05 12.31 16.96
CA SER A 57 34.61 12.07 16.91
C SER A 57 33.97 12.07 18.30
N ASN A 58 32.65 12.27 18.38
CA ASN A 58 31.92 12.11 19.63
C ASN A 58 31.99 10.67 20.14
N ALA A 59 31.98 9.68 19.24
CA ALA A 59 32.19 8.27 19.58
C ALA A 59 33.52 8.05 20.32
N GLU A 60 34.62 8.61 19.81
CA GLU A 60 35.95 8.51 20.42
C GLU A 60 36.04 9.30 21.74
N ILE A 61 35.45 10.51 21.79
CA ILE A 61 35.36 11.31 23.02
C ILE A 61 34.60 10.55 24.11
N ASN A 62 33.47 9.93 23.76
CA ASN A 62 32.66 9.14 24.69
C ASN A 62 33.42 7.91 25.19
N THR A 63 34.22 7.26 24.34
CA THR A 63 35.12 6.17 24.75
C THR A 63 36.17 6.65 25.75
N ILE A 64 36.80 7.82 25.54
CA ILE A 64 37.75 8.42 26.49
C ILE A 64 37.06 8.72 27.83
N ILE A 65 35.85 9.28 27.79
CA ILE A 65 35.07 9.59 28.98
C ILE A 65 34.69 8.31 29.75
N ALA A 66 34.23 7.28 29.04
CA ALA A 66 33.82 6.01 29.62
C ALA A 66 35.00 5.23 30.23
N ALA A 67 36.18 5.27 29.59
CA ALA A 67 37.40 4.66 30.12
C ALA A 67 37.88 5.32 31.42
N GLY A 68 37.55 6.60 31.63
CA GLY A 68 37.89 7.35 32.84
C GLY A 68 39.40 7.65 32.96
N GLY A 69 39.89 7.81 34.20
CA GLY A 69 41.30 8.13 34.48
C GLY A 69 41.56 9.62 34.70
N ASN A 70 42.68 10.13 34.18
CA ASN A 70 43.08 11.54 34.32
C ASN A 70 42.33 12.42 33.30
N ILE A 71 41.03 12.59 33.52
CA ILE A 71 40.14 13.42 32.71
C ILE A 71 39.56 14.57 33.53
N GLN A 72 39.36 15.72 32.88
CA GLN A 72 38.66 16.88 33.43
C GLN A 72 37.60 17.33 32.41
N GLN A 73 36.33 17.29 32.83
CA GLN A 73 35.21 17.77 32.01
C GLN A 73 34.74 19.13 32.53
N THR A 74 34.50 20.07 31.61
CA THR A 74 33.90 21.37 31.89
C THR A 74 32.68 21.55 30.99
N ASN A 75 31.52 21.68 31.61
CA ASN A 75 30.24 21.86 30.91
C ASN A 75 29.75 23.28 31.19
N ASP A 76 29.82 24.16 30.20
CA ASP A 76 29.29 25.52 30.32
C ASP A 76 27.88 25.56 29.72
N ALA A 77 26.88 25.41 30.60
CA ALA A 77 25.47 25.43 30.22
C ALA A 77 25.03 26.77 29.59
N ASN A 78 25.72 27.89 29.87
CA ASN A 78 25.41 29.18 29.26
C ASN A 78 25.97 29.28 27.83
N GLN A 79 27.13 28.68 27.59
CA GLN A 79 27.77 28.67 26.26
C GLN A 79 27.35 27.48 25.39
N LEU A 80 26.63 26.51 25.94
CA LEU A 80 26.19 25.29 25.24
C LEU A 80 27.39 24.59 24.56
N GLN A 81 28.48 24.45 25.32
CA GLN A 81 29.73 23.83 24.88
C GLN A 81 30.29 22.97 26.00
N ASN A 82 30.93 21.88 25.60
CA ASN A 82 31.67 21.01 26.50
C ASN A 82 33.15 21.07 26.17
N ILE A 83 33.97 21.00 27.20
CA ILE A 83 35.42 20.88 27.10
C ILE A 83 35.84 19.63 27.87
N LEU A 84 36.63 18.77 27.25
CA LEU A 84 37.29 17.64 27.88
C LEU A 84 38.80 17.85 27.81
N VAL A 85 39.48 17.67 28.94
CA VAL A 85 40.94 17.58 29.01
C VAL A 85 41.31 16.18 29.47
N TYR A 86 42.18 15.51 28.74
CA TYR A 86 42.63 14.16 29.02
C TYR A 86 44.15 14.03 28.83
N GLU A 87 44.75 13.00 29.43
CA GLU A 87 46.21 12.78 29.39
C GLU A 87 47.03 14.04 29.80
N GLY A 88 46.44 14.88 30.66
CA GLY A 88 47.02 16.11 31.20
C GLY A 88 47.18 17.29 30.23
N THR A 89 47.20 17.06 28.92
CA THR A 89 47.51 18.09 27.90
C THR A 89 46.69 17.98 26.62
N GLU A 90 45.93 16.91 26.42
CA GLU A 90 45.00 16.84 25.29
C GLU A 90 43.72 17.57 25.67
N TRP A 91 43.34 18.55 24.88
CA TRP A 91 42.16 19.40 25.13
C TRP A 91 41.23 19.28 23.94
N VAL A 92 39.93 19.11 24.16
CA VAL A 92 38.93 19.07 23.09
C VAL A 92 37.68 19.84 23.48
N ALA A 93 37.19 20.70 22.58
CA ALA A 93 35.87 21.29 22.67
C ALA A 93 34.90 20.60 21.70
N TYR A 94 33.74 20.21 22.21
CA TYR A 94 32.76 19.39 21.49
C TYR A 94 31.32 19.71 21.95
N MET A 95 30.34 19.09 21.29
CA MET A 95 28.92 19.14 21.68
C MET A 95 28.46 17.73 22.05
N ASP A 96 27.88 17.56 23.23
CA ASP A 96 27.10 16.37 23.60
C ASP A 96 25.62 16.52 23.19
N ASP A 97 24.85 15.46 23.42
CA ASP A 97 23.42 15.43 23.09
C ASP A 97 22.59 16.45 23.88
N ASN A 98 23.00 16.77 25.11
CA ASN A 98 22.35 17.78 25.94
C ASN A 98 22.55 19.18 25.33
N ASN A 99 23.78 19.52 24.92
CA ASN A 99 24.07 20.79 24.27
C ASN A 99 23.34 20.89 22.92
N LYS A 100 23.34 19.80 22.13
CA LYS A 100 22.62 19.73 20.85
C LYS A 100 21.11 19.93 21.06
N ALA A 101 20.52 19.28 22.06
CA ALA A 101 19.10 19.45 22.40
C ALA A 101 18.78 20.89 22.83
N ALA A 102 19.59 21.47 23.73
CA ALA A 102 19.40 22.86 24.17
C ALA A 102 19.56 23.87 23.01
N ARG A 103 20.50 23.62 22.08
CA ARG A 103 20.65 24.40 20.84
C ARG A 103 19.44 24.28 19.93
N ARG A 104 18.88 23.08 19.73
CA ARG A 104 17.64 22.87 18.97
C ARG A 104 16.50 23.72 19.53
N THR A 105 16.28 23.68 20.85
CA THR A 105 15.25 24.52 21.52
C THR A 105 15.52 26.02 21.31
N LYS A 106 16.77 26.45 21.46
CA LYS A 106 17.16 27.86 21.22
C LYS A 106 16.89 28.30 19.78
N TYR A 107 17.21 27.47 18.80
CA TYR A 107 17.03 27.78 17.37
C TYR A 107 15.56 27.77 16.96
N GLN A 108 14.75 26.87 17.53
CA GLN A 108 13.29 26.90 17.38
C GLN A 108 12.71 28.22 17.91
N GLY A 109 13.14 28.67 19.09
CA GLY A 109 12.74 29.98 19.64
C GLY A 109 13.16 31.20 18.79
N MET A 110 14.13 31.02 17.88
CA MET A 110 14.57 32.04 16.92
C MET A 110 13.86 31.94 15.55
N ASN A 111 12.87 31.03 15.42
CA ASN A 111 12.16 30.74 14.18
C ASN A 111 13.09 30.31 13.02
N LEU A 112 14.13 29.54 13.35
CA LEU A 112 15.05 28.94 12.38
C LEU A 112 14.47 27.65 11.78
N GLY A 113 14.91 27.27 10.58
CA GLY A 113 14.36 26.13 9.84
C GLY A 113 14.71 24.74 10.42
N GLY A 114 15.74 24.66 11.26
CA GLY A 114 16.14 23.41 11.93
C GLY A 114 17.64 23.35 12.22
N THR A 115 18.13 22.12 12.43
CA THR A 115 19.56 21.81 12.58
C THR A 115 20.02 20.78 11.57
N VAL A 116 21.29 20.85 11.18
CA VAL A 116 21.98 19.83 10.38
C VAL A 116 23.18 19.34 11.18
N ASP A 117 23.36 18.02 11.31
CA ASP A 117 24.48 17.44 12.06
C ASP A 117 25.62 17.07 11.11
N TRP A 118 26.85 17.39 11.50
CA TRP A 118 28.06 16.90 10.86
C TRP A 118 28.85 16.03 11.85
N ALA A 119 28.95 14.72 11.67
CA ALA A 119 28.16 13.87 10.76
C ALA A 119 27.70 12.62 11.52
N VAL A 120 26.75 11.87 10.94
CA VAL A 120 26.07 10.76 11.62
C VAL A 120 27.01 9.65 12.06
N ASP A 121 28.04 9.36 11.26
CA ASP A 121 29.09 8.36 11.49
C ASP A 121 30.00 8.68 12.69
N LEU A 122 29.97 9.93 13.17
CA LEU A 122 30.83 10.38 14.27
C LEU A 122 30.14 10.36 15.63
N ALA A 123 28.81 10.16 15.66
CA ALA A 123 27.98 10.39 16.84
C ALA A 123 28.17 9.31 17.91
N GLU A 124 28.13 8.04 17.52
CA GLU A 124 28.18 6.87 18.40
C GLU A 124 29.09 5.80 17.82
N ALA A 125 29.73 5.03 18.70
CA ALA A 125 30.48 3.85 18.27
C ALA A 125 29.48 2.80 17.82
N LEU A 126 29.59 2.37 16.56
CA LEU A 126 28.72 1.36 16.00
C LEU A 126 29.12 0.00 16.60
N ASP A 127 28.18 -0.63 17.31
CA ASP A 127 28.37 -2.01 17.77
C ASP A 127 28.48 -2.90 16.53
N THR A 128 29.67 -3.50 16.34
CA THR A 128 29.99 -4.42 15.24
C THR A 128 29.08 -5.65 15.14
N THR A 129 28.09 -5.79 16.04
CA THR A 129 27.06 -6.84 15.99
C THR A 129 25.68 -6.36 15.54
N SER A 130 25.47 -5.05 15.32
CA SER A 130 24.22 -4.52 14.77
C SER A 130 24.48 -3.37 13.78
N HIS A 131 24.41 -3.74 12.49
CA HIS A 131 24.07 -2.87 11.36
C HIS A 131 25.14 -2.08 10.60
N LEU A 132 26.43 -2.29 10.82
CA LEU A 132 27.41 -2.00 9.76
C LEU A 132 28.37 -3.16 9.63
N GLY A 133 28.24 -3.86 8.50
CA GLY A 133 29.25 -4.82 8.05
C GLY A 133 30.60 -4.12 7.92
N ASN A 134 31.68 -4.91 7.95
CA ASN A 134 33.05 -4.41 7.83
C ASN A 134 33.18 -3.32 6.76
N ASP A 135 33.51 -2.09 7.18
CA ASP A 135 34.03 -1.03 6.31
C ASP A 135 35.45 -1.41 5.84
N GLU A 136 35.56 -2.46 5.02
CA GLU A 136 36.26 -2.21 3.77
C GLU A 136 35.36 -1.25 2.99
N ASP A 137 35.93 -0.21 2.36
CA ASP A 137 35.29 0.43 1.20
C ASP A 137 35.00 -0.69 0.18
N LEU A 138 33.91 -1.43 0.40
CA LEU A 138 33.21 -2.21 -0.60
C LEU A 138 32.63 -1.14 -1.51
N LEU A 139 33.48 -0.63 -2.39
CA LEU A 139 33.07 -0.08 -3.64
C LEU A 139 32.34 -1.23 -4.33
N TYR A 140 31.05 -1.41 -4.01
CA TYR A 140 30.21 -2.35 -4.72
C TYR A 140 30.41 -2.03 -6.19
N PRO A 141 30.74 -3.03 -7.01
CA PRO A 141 30.92 -2.77 -8.42
C PRO A 141 29.67 -2.03 -8.90
N PRO A 142 29.84 -0.93 -9.66
CA PRO A 142 28.71 -0.15 -10.12
C PRO A 142 27.70 -1.09 -10.79
N CYS A 143 26.42 -0.73 -10.70
CA CYS A 143 25.35 -1.46 -11.34
C CYS A 143 24.98 -0.75 -12.68
N PRO A 144 25.77 -0.87 -13.78
CA PRO A 144 25.60 -0.04 -14.98
C PRO A 144 24.49 -0.51 -15.92
N ALA A 145 23.99 -1.75 -15.79
CA ALA A 145 22.92 -2.25 -16.63
C ALA A 145 21.59 -1.54 -16.33
N VAL A 146 20.70 -1.53 -17.32
CA VAL A 146 19.32 -1.03 -17.18
C VAL A 146 18.40 -2.08 -17.73
N TYR A 147 17.41 -2.47 -16.92
CA TYR A 147 16.38 -3.43 -17.29
C TYR A 147 15.04 -2.70 -17.42
N HIS A 148 14.24 -3.08 -18.41
CA HIS A 148 12.95 -2.43 -18.67
C HIS A 148 11.75 -3.26 -18.22
N SER A 149 11.92 -4.57 -18.04
CA SER A 149 10.89 -5.48 -17.54
C SER A 149 11.43 -6.43 -16.46
N LEU A 150 10.54 -6.98 -15.64
CA LEU A 150 10.92 -7.99 -14.64
C LEU A 150 11.45 -9.26 -15.32
N ASP A 151 10.90 -9.62 -16.48
CA ASP A 151 11.31 -10.82 -17.21
C ASP A 151 12.75 -10.72 -17.72
N ASP A 152 13.20 -9.52 -18.10
CA ASP A 152 14.60 -9.28 -18.46
C ASP A 152 15.54 -9.46 -17.26
N VAL A 153 15.14 -8.97 -16.07
CA VAL A 153 15.91 -9.16 -14.82
C VAL A 153 16.01 -10.64 -14.46
N ILE A 154 14.91 -11.38 -14.60
CA ILE A 154 14.85 -12.82 -14.32
C ILE A 154 15.72 -13.61 -15.29
N ALA A 155 15.71 -13.25 -16.58
CA ALA A 155 16.51 -13.92 -17.60
C ALA A 155 18.02 -13.82 -17.30
N ASP A 156 18.46 -12.69 -16.74
CA ASP A 156 19.85 -12.43 -16.41
C ASP A 156 20.18 -12.61 -14.91
N GLN A 157 19.27 -13.15 -14.09
CA GLN A 157 19.40 -13.21 -12.63
C GLN A 157 20.72 -13.86 -12.15
N ASP A 158 21.20 -14.90 -12.85
CA ASP A 158 22.44 -15.61 -12.51
C ASP A 158 23.72 -14.83 -12.90
N GLN A 159 23.57 -13.78 -13.71
CA GLN A 159 24.64 -12.89 -14.19
C GLN A 159 24.67 -11.56 -13.44
N ILE A 160 23.60 -11.21 -12.72
CA ILE A 160 23.47 -9.96 -11.98
C ILE A 160 24.17 -10.09 -10.62
N PRO A 161 25.07 -9.16 -10.25
CA PRO A 161 25.61 -9.10 -8.90
C PRO A 161 24.47 -8.99 -7.88
N PRO A 162 24.45 -9.77 -6.78
CA PRO A 162 23.34 -9.74 -5.82
C PRO A 162 23.00 -8.33 -5.30
N SER A 163 24.03 -7.50 -5.08
CA SER A 163 23.87 -6.09 -4.65
C SER A 163 23.13 -5.20 -5.66
N CYS A 164 23.03 -5.60 -6.93
CA CYS A 164 22.38 -4.85 -8.00
C CYS A 164 20.93 -5.27 -8.26
N ILE A 165 20.49 -6.43 -7.78
CA ILE A 165 19.16 -6.98 -8.12
C ILE A 165 18.05 -6.00 -7.74
N ALA A 166 18.04 -5.50 -6.51
CA ALA A 166 17.01 -4.57 -6.06
C ALA A 166 16.96 -3.29 -6.91
N GLN A 167 18.13 -2.73 -7.26
CA GLN A 167 18.23 -1.56 -8.13
C GLN A 167 17.65 -1.84 -9.52
N TYR A 168 17.95 -3.02 -10.08
CA TYR A 168 17.48 -3.43 -11.40
C TYR A 168 16.00 -3.79 -11.47
N VAL A 169 15.35 -4.07 -10.33
CA VAL A 169 13.91 -4.34 -10.28
C VAL A 169 13.06 -3.06 -10.24
N ILE A 170 13.58 -1.95 -9.72
CA ILE A 170 12.77 -0.73 -9.52
C ILE A 170 12.34 -0.10 -10.84
N ARG A 171 13.24 -0.05 -11.84
CA ARG A 171 12.89 0.47 -13.17
C ARG A 171 11.76 -0.34 -13.83
N PRO A 172 11.80 -1.69 -13.86
CA PRO A 172 10.65 -2.51 -14.25
C PRO A 172 9.33 -2.20 -13.52
N LEU A 173 9.35 -2.01 -12.21
CA LEU A 173 8.14 -1.64 -11.45
C LEU A 173 7.61 -0.27 -11.86
N ALA A 174 8.50 0.72 -11.99
CA ALA A 174 8.15 2.06 -12.45
C ALA A 174 7.56 2.05 -13.87
N ASN A 175 8.14 1.25 -14.77
CA ASN A 175 7.67 1.08 -16.15
C ASN A 175 6.30 0.40 -16.20
N ASN A 176 6.08 -0.65 -15.38
CA ASN A 176 4.79 -1.32 -15.31
C ASN A 176 3.67 -0.36 -14.85
N LEU A 177 3.91 0.42 -13.79
CA LEU A 177 2.94 1.41 -13.33
C LEU A 177 2.71 2.50 -14.37
N THR A 178 3.78 3.01 -15.00
CA THR A 178 3.68 4.02 -16.07
C THR A 178 2.83 3.50 -17.23
N GLY A 179 3.15 2.29 -17.74
CA GLY A 179 2.43 1.67 -18.83
C GLY A 179 0.97 1.36 -18.48
N SER A 180 0.69 1.00 -17.23
CA SER A 180 -0.68 0.78 -16.75
C SER A 180 -1.47 2.10 -16.78
N LEU A 181 -0.92 3.20 -16.25
CA LEU A 181 -1.58 4.51 -16.28
C LEU A 181 -1.76 5.06 -17.71
N ASP A 182 -0.81 4.82 -18.61
CA ASP A 182 -0.96 5.17 -20.02
C ASP A 182 -2.08 4.36 -20.69
N ARG A 183 -2.17 3.07 -20.36
CA ARG A 183 -3.24 2.18 -20.83
C ARG A 183 -4.60 2.60 -20.31
N TYR A 184 -4.71 3.01 -19.04
CA TYR A 184 -5.93 3.63 -18.51
C TYR A 184 -6.37 4.81 -19.37
N ASN A 185 -5.46 5.75 -19.67
CA ASN A 185 -5.80 6.91 -20.50
C ASN A 185 -6.25 6.51 -21.91
N GLN A 186 -5.66 5.46 -22.50
CA GLN A 186 -6.07 4.92 -23.79
C GLN A 186 -7.49 4.33 -23.74
N ILE A 187 -7.78 3.51 -22.74
CA ILE A 187 -9.11 2.88 -22.54
C ILE A 187 -10.19 3.97 -22.38
N ILE A 188 -9.92 5.00 -21.56
CA ILE A 188 -10.84 6.13 -21.39
C ILE A 188 -11.06 6.89 -22.71
N ALA A 189 -9.99 7.14 -23.46
CA ALA A 189 -10.08 7.83 -24.74
C ALA A 189 -10.82 7.00 -25.82
N ASP A 190 -10.79 5.67 -25.71
CA ASP A 190 -11.47 4.72 -26.60
C ASP A 190 -12.95 4.46 -26.21
N GLY A 191 -13.59 5.41 -25.51
CA GLY A 191 -15.03 5.35 -25.26
C GLY A 191 -15.46 4.38 -24.16
N TYR A 192 -14.61 4.15 -23.14
CA TYR A 192 -14.90 3.24 -22.04
C TYR A 192 -16.31 3.38 -21.43
N ASP A 193 -16.79 4.61 -21.20
CA ASP A 193 -18.09 4.81 -20.52
C ASP A 193 -19.27 4.26 -21.31
N GLU A 194 -19.21 4.32 -22.64
CA GLU A 194 -20.23 3.77 -23.53
C GLU A 194 -20.17 2.24 -23.51
N LYS A 195 -18.97 1.66 -23.70
CA LYS A 195 -18.73 0.22 -23.61
C LYS A 195 -19.17 -0.35 -22.25
N PHE A 196 -18.82 0.33 -21.16
CA PHE A 196 -19.26 -0.02 -19.81
C PHE A 196 -20.79 0.01 -19.68
N GLY A 197 -21.47 0.96 -20.31
CA GLY A 197 -22.93 1.03 -20.32
C GLY A 197 -23.58 -0.24 -20.89
N TYR A 198 -23.06 -0.77 -22.00
CA TYR A 198 -23.51 -2.03 -22.58
C TYR A 198 -23.24 -3.22 -21.67
N TYR A 199 -22.03 -3.29 -21.10
CA TYR A 199 -21.66 -4.30 -20.13
C TYR A 199 -22.59 -4.29 -18.90
N ALA A 200 -22.78 -3.13 -18.29
CA ALA A 200 -23.59 -2.96 -17.08
C ALA A 200 -25.05 -3.34 -17.32
N ASN A 201 -25.63 -2.96 -18.46
CA ASN A 201 -26.97 -3.37 -18.83
C ASN A 201 -27.08 -4.90 -18.95
N ALA A 202 -26.13 -5.54 -19.63
CA ALA A 202 -26.10 -6.98 -19.81
C ALA A 202 -25.95 -7.72 -18.46
N VAL A 203 -25.12 -7.20 -17.55
CA VAL A 203 -24.99 -7.73 -16.19
C VAL A 203 -26.31 -7.62 -15.42
N ARG A 204 -27.02 -6.48 -15.49
CA ARG A 204 -28.32 -6.31 -14.82
C ARG A 204 -29.37 -7.28 -15.36
N GLN A 205 -29.42 -7.51 -16.66
CA GLN A 205 -30.30 -8.53 -17.25
C GLN A 205 -29.96 -9.93 -16.74
N SER A 206 -28.66 -10.24 -16.57
CA SER A 206 -28.24 -11.52 -15.99
C SER A 206 -28.70 -11.68 -14.53
N TRP A 207 -28.70 -10.60 -13.75
CA TRP A 207 -29.19 -10.61 -12.37
C TRP A 207 -30.71 -10.83 -12.30
N GLU A 208 -31.47 -10.24 -13.22
CA GLU A 208 -32.92 -10.48 -13.34
C GLU A 208 -33.23 -11.93 -13.72
N ALA A 209 -32.47 -12.48 -14.68
CA ALA A 209 -32.57 -13.89 -15.04
C ALA A 209 -32.20 -14.81 -13.87
N ALA A 210 -31.19 -14.46 -13.07
CA ALA A 210 -30.83 -15.18 -11.86
C ALA A 210 -31.97 -15.18 -10.83
N MET A 211 -32.62 -14.04 -10.56
CA MET A 211 -33.76 -14.00 -9.64
C MET A 211 -34.95 -14.82 -10.15
N THR A 212 -35.13 -14.89 -11.47
CA THR A 212 -36.13 -15.78 -12.09
C THR A 212 -35.80 -17.24 -11.83
N ASP A 213 -34.55 -17.66 -12.03
CA ASP A 213 -34.07 -19.03 -11.79
C ASP A 213 -34.16 -19.41 -10.29
N VAL A 214 -33.82 -18.48 -9.39
CA VAL A 214 -34.04 -18.62 -7.95
C VAL A 214 -35.50 -18.92 -7.65
N TYR A 215 -36.42 -18.15 -8.25
CA TYR A 215 -37.85 -18.32 -8.04
C TYR A 215 -38.37 -19.66 -8.60
N ASP A 216 -37.98 -20.02 -9.82
CA ASP A 216 -38.52 -21.17 -10.54
C ASP A 216 -37.96 -22.51 -10.04
N HIS A 217 -36.69 -22.55 -9.66
CA HIS A 217 -35.99 -23.81 -9.39
C HIS A 217 -35.54 -23.98 -7.93
N HIS A 218 -35.27 -22.88 -7.21
CA HIS A 218 -34.61 -22.95 -5.90
C HIS A 218 -35.44 -22.36 -4.74
N ILE A 219 -36.60 -21.78 -5.02
CA ILE A 219 -37.36 -21.06 -3.98
C ILE A 219 -37.74 -21.97 -2.80
N SER A 220 -38.12 -23.22 -3.07
CA SER A 220 -38.48 -24.20 -2.04
C SER A 220 -37.30 -24.63 -1.16
N GLU A 221 -36.07 -24.49 -1.64
CA GLU A 221 -34.86 -24.84 -0.89
C GLU A 221 -34.59 -23.79 0.19
N TYR A 222 -34.72 -22.51 -0.17
CA TYR A 222 -34.31 -21.37 0.66
C TYR A 222 -35.45 -20.65 1.39
N PHE A 223 -36.71 -20.84 0.97
CA PHE A 223 -37.88 -20.14 1.53
C PHE A 223 -38.93 -21.10 2.06
N ASP A 224 -39.61 -20.66 3.11
CA ASP A 224 -40.89 -21.22 3.55
C ASP A 224 -42.03 -20.41 2.93
N CYS A 225 -43.06 -21.11 2.44
CA CYS A 225 -44.28 -20.50 1.92
C CYS A 225 -45.39 -20.59 2.95
N PHE A 226 -45.93 -19.44 3.33
CA PHE A 226 -47.14 -19.33 4.12
C PHE A 226 -48.27 -18.81 3.25
N HIS A 227 -49.34 -19.58 3.09
CA HIS A 227 -50.51 -19.13 2.34
C HIS A 227 -51.72 -18.97 3.25
N TYR A 228 -52.52 -17.95 2.97
CA TYR A 228 -53.80 -17.75 3.66
C TYR A 228 -54.89 -18.50 2.89
N ALA A 229 -55.21 -19.72 3.34
CA ALA A 229 -56.29 -20.55 2.81
C ALA A 229 -57.36 -20.77 3.88
N ASN A 230 -58.64 -20.67 3.53
CA ASN A 230 -59.76 -21.03 4.42
C ASN A 230 -59.71 -20.40 5.83
N LEU A 231 -59.23 -19.14 5.94
CA LEU A 231 -59.06 -18.42 7.22
C LEU A 231 -58.02 -19.02 8.17
N GLN A 232 -57.09 -19.86 7.69
CA GLN A 232 -56.00 -20.44 8.46
C GLN A 232 -54.64 -20.24 7.78
N ASN A 233 -53.59 -20.12 8.59
CA ASN A 233 -52.21 -20.09 8.12
C ASN A 233 -51.74 -21.52 7.91
N GLU A 234 -51.49 -21.90 6.66
CA GLU A 234 -50.95 -23.19 6.29
C GLU A 234 -49.54 -23.02 5.72
N THR A 235 -48.65 -23.96 6.01
CA THR A 235 -47.34 -24.07 5.36
C THR A 235 -47.52 -24.93 4.11
N GLY A 236 -47.19 -24.37 2.94
CA GLY A 236 -47.39 -25.00 1.63
C GLY A 236 -46.09 -25.29 0.89
N SER A 237 -46.20 -25.95 -0.28
CA SER A 237 -45.08 -26.10 -1.24
C SER A 237 -44.86 -24.78 -1.99
N CYS A 238 -43.59 -24.45 -2.27
CA CYS A 238 -43.20 -23.28 -3.06
C CYS A 238 -42.79 -23.67 -4.49
N PRO A 239 -43.16 -22.91 -5.54
CA PRO A 239 -44.20 -21.87 -5.53
C PRO A 239 -45.60 -22.48 -5.28
N PRO A 240 -46.55 -21.70 -4.74
CA PRO A 240 -47.91 -22.19 -4.44
C PRO A 240 -48.65 -22.60 -5.72
N TYR A 241 -49.50 -23.63 -5.64
CA TYR A 241 -50.40 -23.97 -6.74
C TYR A 241 -51.43 -22.86 -6.94
N THR A 242 -51.54 -22.33 -8.15
CA THR A 242 -52.52 -21.31 -8.54
C THR A 242 -53.43 -21.84 -9.65
N ASP A 243 -54.72 -21.52 -9.58
CA ASP A 243 -55.67 -21.75 -10.69
C ASP A 243 -56.58 -20.54 -10.91
N PHE A 244 -57.40 -20.57 -11.97
CA PHE A 244 -58.30 -19.47 -12.33
C PHE A 244 -59.35 -19.09 -11.26
N HIS A 245 -59.61 -19.97 -10.29
CA HIS A 245 -60.62 -19.79 -9.26
C HIS A 245 -60.02 -19.57 -7.86
N TYR A 246 -58.74 -19.87 -7.68
CA TYR A 246 -58.05 -19.84 -6.40
C TYR A 246 -56.61 -19.32 -6.55
N THR A 247 -56.43 -18.05 -6.23
CA THR A 247 -55.11 -17.41 -6.13
C THR A 247 -54.88 -16.98 -4.68
N PRO A 248 -54.21 -17.79 -3.84
CA PRO A 248 -54.04 -17.45 -2.43
C PRO A 248 -53.07 -16.27 -2.27
N THR A 249 -53.22 -15.53 -1.17
CA THR A 249 -52.15 -14.63 -0.72
C THR A 249 -51.05 -15.45 -0.07
N VAL A 250 -49.82 -15.27 -0.54
CA VAL A 250 -48.65 -16.05 -0.14
C VAL A 250 -47.54 -15.14 0.37
N TYR A 251 -46.91 -15.55 1.46
CA TYR A 251 -45.74 -14.90 2.04
C TYR A 251 -44.54 -15.84 1.90
N LEU A 252 -43.53 -15.38 1.17
CA LEU A 252 -42.23 -16.04 1.10
C LEU A 252 -41.36 -15.53 2.24
N VAL A 253 -40.91 -16.45 3.09
CA VAL A 253 -40.03 -16.12 4.22
C VAL A 253 -38.74 -16.92 4.07
N PRO A 254 -37.57 -16.26 3.96
CA PRO A 254 -36.30 -16.97 3.91
C PRO A 254 -36.12 -17.83 5.16
N LYS A 255 -35.82 -19.12 4.99
CA LYS A 255 -35.49 -20.05 6.11
C LYS A 255 -34.28 -19.56 6.89
N ASN A 256 -33.29 -19.04 6.15
CA ASN A 256 -32.13 -18.37 6.68
C ASN A 256 -31.64 -17.33 5.68
N VAL A 257 -31.88 -16.06 6.00
CA VAL A 257 -31.56 -14.90 5.16
C VAL A 257 -30.07 -14.85 4.80
N SER A 258 -29.18 -15.10 5.76
CA SER A 258 -27.73 -15.03 5.53
C SER A 258 -27.25 -16.13 4.59
N ASN A 259 -27.75 -17.36 4.77
CA ASN A 259 -27.39 -18.48 3.91
C ASN A 259 -27.93 -18.29 2.49
N PHE A 260 -29.14 -17.73 2.33
CA PHE A 260 -29.69 -17.40 1.02
C PHE A 260 -28.81 -16.39 0.28
N PHE A 261 -28.46 -15.27 0.92
CA PHE A 261 -27.61 -14.27 0.28
C PHE A 261 -26.22 -14.80 -0.04
N ALA A 262 -25.59 -15.55 0.87
CA ALA A 262 -24.30 -16.16 0.61
C ALA A 262 -24.34 -17.12 -0.59
N TRP A 263 -25.41 -17.91 -0.73
CA TRP A 263 -25.58 -18.80 -1.86
C TRP A 263 -25.83 -18.04 -3.17
N VAL A 264 -26.69 -17.01 -3.17
CA VAL A 264 -26.95 -16.19 -4.36
C VAL A 264 -25.69 -15.49 -4.84
N GLU A 265 -24.90 -14.96 -3.90
CA GLU A 265 -23.65 -14.27 -4.19
C GLU A 265 -22.62 -15.23 -4.82
N VAL A 266 -22.46 -16.44 -4.27
CA VAL A 266 -21.54 -17.45 -4.81
C VAL A 266 -22.02 -18.03 -6.15
N THR A 267 -23.32 -18.23 -6.32
CA THR A 267 -23.88 -18.94 -7.48
C THR A 267 -24.12 -18.01 -8.66
N TYR A 268 -24.66 -16.82 -8.40
CA TYR A 268 -25.12 -15.88 -9.43
C TYR A 268 -24.37 -14.55 -9.42
N GLN A 269 -23.47 -14.32 -8.46
CA GLN A 269 -22.65 -13.09 -8.39
C GLN A 269 -23.47 -11.82 -8.23
N VAL A 270 -24.64 -11.94 -7.60
CA VAL A 270 -25.50 -10.81 -7.27
C VAL A 270 -25.19 -10.42 -5.83
N SER A 271 -24.71 -9.19 -5.64
CA SER A 271 -24.47 -8.69 -4.29
C SER A 271 -25.79 -8.58 -3.52
N ARG A 272 -25.76 -8.84 -2.21
CA ARG A 272 -26.92 -8.63 -1.33
C ARG A 272 -27.51 -7.23 -1.49
N GLU A 273 -26.66 -6.21 -1.67
CA GLU A 273 -27.09 -4.82 -1.81
C GLU A 273 -27.89 -4.56 -3.06
N SER A 274 -27.74 -5.40 -4.09
CA SER A 274 -28.50 -5.32 -5.35
C SER A 274 -29.88 -5.97 -5.24
N ILE A 275 -30.16 -6.72 -4.17
CA ILE A 275 -31.40 -7.48 -3.99
C ILE A 275 -32.36 -6.72 -3.08
N THR A 276 -33.65 -6.77 -3.42
CA THR A 276 -34.77 -6.32 -2.61
C THR A 276 -35.81 -7.42 -2.51
N TRP A 277 -36.77 -7.23 -1.60
CA TRP A 277 -37.96 -8.06 -1.49
C TRP A 277 -39.09 -7.33 -2.22
N ALA A 278 -39.64 -7.96 -3.25
CA ALA A 278 -40.72 -7.43 -4.06
C ALA A 278 -42.03 -8.17 -3.78
N ASP A 279 -43.12 -7.43 -3.98
CA ASP A 279 -44.47 -7.94 -3.84
C ASP A 279 -45.16 -7.87 -5.20
N HIS A 280 -45.78 -8.98 -5.62
CA HIS A 280 -46.43 -9.09 -6.92
C HIS A 280 -47.88 -9.53 -6.78
N ALA A 281 -48.75 -8.97 -7.63
CA ALA A 281 -50.11 -9.47 -7.76
C ALA A 281 -50.08 -10.78 -8.56
N LEU A 282 -50.60 -11.87 -7.98
CA LEU A 282 -50.69 -13.17 -8.65
C LEU A 282 -51.94 -13.27 -9.55
N GLY A 283 -53.04 -12.62 -9.16
CA GLY A 283 -54.29 -12.68 -9.94
C GLY A 283 -55.55 -12.48 -9.10
N PHE A 284 -56.71 -12.74 -9.71
CA PHE A 284 -58.01 -12.58 -9.05
C PHE A 284 -58.20 -13.60 -7.92
N CYS A 285 -58.60 -13.15 -6.74
CA CYS A 285 -58.90 -14.00 -5.60
C CYS A 285 -60.25 -13.61 -5.00
N ALA A 286 -61.28 -14.44 -5.19
CA ALA A 286 -62.63 -14.16 -4.69
C ALA A 286 -62.75 -14.17 -3.15
N GLN A 287 -61.75 -14.69 -2.44
CA GLN A 287 -61.75 -14.88 -0.98
C GLN A 287 -60.75 -13.96 -0.25
N CYS A 288 -60.03 -13.10 -0.99
CA CYS A 288 -59.01 -12.23 -0.44
C CYS A 288 -59.56 -10.79 -0.27
N PRO A 289 -59.01 -10.01 0.68
CA PRO A 289 -59.21 -8.55 0.68
C PRO A 289 -58.82 -7.99 -0.70
N ASP A 290 -59.63 -7.07 -1.22
CA ASP A 290 -59.40 -6.38 -2.51
C ASP A 290 -59.44 -7.27 -3.77
N ASN A 291 -60.05 -8.46 -3.69
CA ASN A 291 -60.25 -9.40 -4.82
C ASN A 291 -58.96 -9.81 -5.56
N THR A 292 -57.80 -9.64 -4.94
CA THR A 292 -56.48 -9.88 -5.56
C THR A 292 -55.64 -10.75 -4.64
N GLY A 293 -55.14 -11.86 -5.16
CA GLY A 293 -54.13 -12.67 -4.51
C GLY A 293 -52.75 -12.04 -4.71
N TRP A 294 -51.96 -11.98 -3.66
CA TRP A 294 -50.63 -11.36 -3.67
C TRP A 294 -49.57 -12.39 -3.30
N ILE A 295 -48.38 -12.26 -3.86
CA ILE A 295 -47.17 -12.89 -3.35
C ILE A 295 -46.26 -11.83 -2.77
N TYR A 296 -45.88 -12.01 -1.51
CA TYR A 296 -45.04 -11.09 -0.76
C TYR A 296 -43.65 -11.68 -0.56
N GLY A 297 -42.63 -10.84 -0.62
CA GLY A 297 -41.25 -11.24 -0.29
C GLY A 297 -40.52 -12.02 -1.38
N VAL A 298 -40.87 -11.82 -2.65
CA VAL A 298 -40.13 -12.41 -3.78
C VAL A 298 -38.75 -11.74 -3.87
N PRO A 299 -37.63 -12.49 -3.90
CA PRO A 299 -36.32 -11.88 -4.14
C PRO A 299 -36.29 -11.27 -5.55
N SER A 300 -35.85 -10.03 -5.65
CA SER A 300 -35.81 -9.28 -6.92
C SER A 300 -34.65 -8.31 -6.95
N ILE A 301 -34.23 -7.90 -8.14
CA ILE A 301 -33.18 -6.89 -8.29
C ILE A 301 -33.76 -5.50 -8.06
N LYS A 302 -33.05 -4.66 -7.32
CA LYS A 302 -33.44 -3.26 -7.12
C LYS A 302 -33.44 -2.53 -8.46
N HIS A 303 -34.43 -1.66 -8.67
CA HIS A 303 -34.49 -0.82 -9.86
C HIS A 303 -33.26 0.10 -9.99
N ASP A 304 -32.63 0.46 -8.88
CA ASP A 304 -31.41 1.27 -8.81
C ASP A 304 -30.15 0.44 -8.52
N ALA A 305 -30.18 -0.89 -8.67
CA ALA A 305 -28.99 -1.73 -8.47
C ALA A 305 -27.86 -1.37 -9.43
N GLU A 306 -26.79 -0.75 -8.95
CA GLU A 306 -25.66 -0.34 -9.79
C GLU A 306 -24.63 -1.46 -9.95
N VAL A 307 -24.12 -1.60 -11.19
CA VAL A 307 -22.95 -2.43 -11.45
C VAL A 307 -21.73 -1.59 -11.12
N ALA A 308 -20.85 -2.10 -10.25
CA ALA A 308 -19.65 -1.39 -9.87
C ALA A 308 -18.79 -1.07 -11.09
N ASN A 309 -18.44 0.21 -11.27
CA ASN A 309 -17.60 0.66 -12.36
C ASN A 309 -16.14 0.77 -11.88
N PRO A 310 -15.23 -0.11 -12.34
CA PRO A 310 -13.83 -0.05 -11.92
C PRO A 310 -13.13 1.28 -12.27
N LYS A 311 -13.64 2.04 -13.25
CA LYS A 311 -13.17 3.40 -13.55
C LYS A 311 -13.28 4.34 -12.36
N ASP A 312 -14.37 4.28 -11.59
CA ASP A 312 -14.64 5.25 -10.52
C ASP A 312 -13.56 5.18 -9.45
N SER A 313 -13.15 3.96 -9.11
CA SER A 313 -12.05 3.69 -8.19
C SER A 313 -10.72 4.20 -8.71
N VAL A 314 -10.32 3.81 -9.92
CA VAL A 314 -9.05 4.23 -10.52
C VAL A 314 -8.99 5.76 -10.69
N ALA A 315 -10.09 6.38 -11.12
CA ALA A 315 -10.19 7.83 -11.28
C ALA A 315 -10.01 8.57 -9.95
N SER A 316 -10.63 8.07 -8.86
CA SER A 316 -10.51 8.68 -7.53
C SER A 316 -9.09 8.62 -6.95
N ALA A 317 -8.30 7.65 -7.38
CA ALA A 317 -6.93 7.41 -6.93
C ALA A 317 -5.85 8.02 -7.85
N LEU A 318 -6.23 8.55 -9.02
CA LEU A 318 -5.32 8.82 -10.13
C LEU A 318 -4.17 9.78 -9.76
N ASP A 319 -4.44 10.84 -9.01
CA ASP A 319 -3.40 11.79 -8.59
C ASP A 319 -2.34 11.13 -7.68
N ASN A 320 -2.77 10.26 -6.76
CA ASN A 320 -1.86 9.53 -5.87
C ASN A 320 -1.05 8.48 -6.63
N LEU A 321 -1.67 7.86 -7.64
CA LEU A 321 -1.01 6.93 -8.56
C LEU A 321 0.11 7.59 -9.35
N HIS A 322 -0.14 8.80 -9.87
CA HIS A 322 0.89 9.61 -10.50
C HIS A 322 2.02 9.94 -9.52
N GLY A 323 1.69 10.23 -8.26
CA GLY A 323 2.67 10.45 -7.20
C GLY A 323 3.62 9.26 -6.99
N VAL A 324 3.11 8.03 -6.89
CA VAL A 324 3.96 6.83 -6.74
C VAL A 324 4.75 6.53 -7.99
N ARG A 325 4.14 6.68 -9.17
CA ARG A 325 4.86 6.58 -10.44
C ARG A 325 6.06 7.53 -10.47
N ASP A 326 5.87 8.78 -10.08
CA ASP A 326 6.92 9.80 -10.10
C ASP A 326 8.02 9.49 -9.08
N TYR A 327 7.64 8.99 -7.90
CA TYR A 327 8.59 8.57 -6.87
C TYR A 327 9.42 7.35 -7.30
N LEU A 328 8.80 6.29 -7.84
CA LEU A 328 9.52 5.11 -8.34
C LEU A 328 10.44 5.47 -9.51
N ASN A 329 10.00 6.34 -10.42
CA ASN A 329 10.84 6.83 -11.51
C ASN A 329 12.03 7.65 -11.01
N LYS A 330 11.83 8.47 -9.96
CA LYS A 330 12.93 9.19 -9.32
C LYS A 330 13.95 8.23 -8.73
N ILE A 331 13.51 7.23 -7.96
CA ILE A 331 14.42 6.25 -7.37
C ILE A 331 15.18 5.46 -8.46
N ALA A 332 14.48 5.04 -9.51
CA ALA A 332 15.13 4.37 -10.63
C ALA A 332 16.19 5.26 -11.31
N LEU A 333 15.96 6.56 -11.43
CA LEU A 333 16.95 7.52 -11.94
C LEU A 333 18.13 7.71 -10.97
N ASP A 334 17.87 7.76 -9.66
CA ASP A 334 18.90 7.87 -8.63
C ASP A 334 19.84 6.65 -8.72
N PHE A 335 19.30 5.43 -8.87
CA PHE A 335 20.10 4.22 -9.07
C PHE A 335 20.86 4.19 -10.40
N GLU A 336 20.26 4.64 -11.51
CA GLU A 336 20.97 4.79 -12.79
C GLU A 336 22.14 5.78 -12.69
N TRP A 337 22.06 6.75 -11.79
CA TRP A 337 23.13 7.71 -11.49
C TRP A 337 24.06 7.23 -10.38
N GLN A 338 23.95 5.96 -9.95
CA GLN A 338 24.77 5.35 -8.90
C GLN A 338 24.68 6.07 -7.55
N ILE A 339 23.53 6.69 -7.29
CA ILE A 339 23.20 7.22 -5.98
C ILE A 339 22.65 6.04 -5.17
N GLU A 340 23.43 5.56 -4.20
CA GLU A 340 22.98 4.49 -3.32
C GLU A 340 21.81 4.96 -2.46
N ASP A 341 20.78 4.11 -2.40
CA ASP A 341 19.70 4.20 -1.44
C ASP A 341 19.70 2.91 -0.62
N PRO A 342 20.01 2.96 0.69
CA PRO A 342 20.08 1.79 1.55
C PRO A 342 18.72 1.09 1.72
N TYR A 343 17.63 1.68 1.22
CA TYR A 343 16.28 1.14 1.28
C TYR A 343 15.82 0.51 -0.06
N ALA A 344 16.71 0.29 -1.03
CA ALA A 344 16.37 -0.28 -2.35
C ALA A 344 15.51 -1.55 -2.25
N GLU A 345 15.88 -2.49 -1.38
CA GLU A 345 15.16 -3.75 -1.18
C GLU A 345 13.75 -3.52 -0.64
N ASP A 346 13.60 -2.69 0.40
CA ASP A 346 12.30 -2.39 0.99
C ASP A 346 11.43 -1.55 0.04
N VAL A 347 12.02 -0.69 -0.80
CA VAL A 347 11.31 0.01 -1.87
C VAL A 347 10.74 -0.97 -2.88
N VAL A 348 11.53 -1.95 -3.33
CA VAL A 348 11.03 -2.99 -4.23
C VAL A 348 9.95 -3.84 -3.56
N ASP A 349 10.24 -4.35 -2.37
CA ASP A 349 9.39 -5.28 -1.64
C ASP A 349 8.06 -4.62 -1.23
N GLY A 350 8.10 -3.35 -0.82
CA GLY A 350 6.93 -2.56 -0.46
C GLY A 350 6.10 -2.10 -1.67
N SER A 351 6.72 -1.87 -2.83
CA SER A 351 6.02 -1.32 -4.01
C SER A 351 5.42 -2.37 -4.95
N VAL A 352 5.89 -3.62 -4.95
CA VAL A 352 5.43 -4.64 -5.90
C VAL A 352 3.92 -4.94 -5.80
N VAL A 353 3.38 -5.04 -4.59
CA VAL A 353 1.94 -5.30 -4.37
C VAL A 353 1.09 -4.19 -4.95
N PRO A 354 1.26 -2.91 -4.55
CA PRO A 354 0.40 -1.85 -5.06
C PRO A 354 0.55 -1.65 -6.57
N VAL A 355 1.77 -1.66 -7.12
CA VAL A 355 2.02 -1.51 -8.57
C VAL A 355 1.23 -2.53 -9.38
N TYR A 356 1.31 -3.81 -9.02
CA TYR A 356 0.64 -4.86 -9.79
C TYR A 356 -0.87 -4.93 -9.53
N MET A 357 -1.35 -4.50 -8.36
CA MET A 357 -2.79 -4.37 -8.12
C MET A 357 -3.43 -3.28 -8.98
N ILE A 358 -2.71 -2.16 -9.21
CA ILE A 358 -3.15 -1.11 -10.12
C ILE A 358 -3.15 -1.61 -11.56
N SER A 359 -2.12 -2.36 -11.94
CA SER A 359 -2.06 -3.02 -13.25
C SER A 359 -3.26 -3.96 -13.46
N GLU A 360 -3.61 -4.75 -12.43
CA GLU A 360 -4.77 -5.65 -12.47
C GLU A 360 -6.10 -4.90 -12.58
N ALA A 361 -6.26 -3.78 -11.86
CA ALA A 361 -7.43 -2.92 -11.96
C ALA A 361 -7.66 -2.39 -13.37
N ILE A 362 -6.58 -1.98 -14.03
CA ILE A 362 -6.64 -1.41 -15.39
C ILE A 362 -6.86 -2.51 -16.43
N ASN A 363 -6.27 -3.70 -16.25
CA ASN A 363 -6.57 -4.88 -17.08
C ASN A 363 -8.04 -5.31 -16.94
N SER A 364 -8.62 -5.18 -15.75
CA SER A 364 -10.04 -5.41 -15.52
C SER A 364 -10.91 -4.42 -16.30
N MET A 365 -10.56 -3.12 -16.28
CA MET A 365 -11.25 -2.12 -17.09
C MET A 365 -11.19 -2.44 -18.59
N GLU A 366 -10.03 -2.87 -19.10
CA GLU A 366 -9.87 -3.26 -20.50
C GLU A 366 -10.84 -4.40 -20.86
N GLN A 367 -10.89 -5.45 -20.04
CA GLN A 367 -11.79 -6.58 -20.28
C GLN A 367 -13.26 -6.20 -20.21
N VAL A 368 -13.65 -5.33 -19.27
CA VAL A 368 -15.01 -4.80 -19.18
C VAL A 368 -15.39 -4.03 -20.45
N ALA A 369 -14.47 -3.22 -20.97
CA ALA A 369 -14.67 -2.51 -22.23
C ALA A 369 -14.82 -3.47 -23.42
N ASP A 370 -13.95 -4.47 -23.52
CA ASP A 370 -14.00 -5.50 -24.58
C ASP A 370 -15.33 -6.26 -24.57
N ILE A 371 -15.87 -6.60 -23.40
CA ILE A 371 -17.17 -7.26 -23.30
C ILE A 371 -18.28 -6.31 -23.71
N GLY A 372 -18.22 -5.06 -23.24
CA GLY A 372 -19.17 -4.02 -23.64
C GLY A 372 -19.30 -3.91 -25.16
N GLU A 373 -18.16 -3.85 -25.85
CA GLU A 373 -18.08 -3.84 -27.30
C GLU A 373 -18.63 -5.13 -27.93
N ASN A 374 -18.26 -6.30 -27.41
CA ASN A 374 -18.82 -7.58 -27.88
C ASN A 374 -20.33 -7.74 -27.64
N VAL A 375 -20.87 -7.10 -26.60
CA VAL A 375 -22.30 -7.08 -26.29
C VAL A 375 -23.02 -6.14 -27.24
N GLU A 376 -22.46 -4.95 -27.49
CA GLU A 376 -22.98 -4.00 -28.47
C GLU A 376 -23.09 -4.63 -29.86
N GLU A 377 -22.07 -5.35 -30.31
CA GLU A 377 -22.05 -6.00 -31.62
C GLU A 377 -23.08 -7.15 -31.75
N LYS A 378 -23.62 -7.67 -30.64
CA LYS A 378 -24.53 -8.82 -30.65
C LYS A 378 -25.96 -8.45 -30.29
N GLU A 379 -26.87 -8.70 -31.22
CA GLU A 379 -28.30 -8.41 -31.03
C GLU A 379 -29.08 -9.52 -30.30
N ARG A 380 -28.48 -10.69 -30.01
CA ARG A 380 -29.21 -11.86 -29.51
C ARG A 380 -28.92 -12.12 -28.03
N GLU A 381 -29.95 -12.04 -27.19
CA GLU A 381 -29.88 -12.29 -25.73
C GLU A 381 -29.15 -13.60 -25.37
N SER A 382 -29.42 -14.70 -26.07
CA SER A 382 -28.76 -15.99 -25.79
C SER A 382 -27.24 -15.96 -26.06
N LEU A 383 -26.77 -15.10 -26.96
CA LEU A 383 -25.34 -14.91 -27.23
C LEU A 383 -24.70 -13.95 -26.24
N ILE A 384 -25.43 -12.93 -25.80
CA ILE A 384 -25.00 -12.01 -24.71
C ILE A 384 -24.83 -12.79 -23.42
N LEU A 385 -25.82 -13.60 -23.03
CA LEU A 385 -25.73 -14.46 -21.86
C LEU A 385 -24.57 -15.46 -21.98
N LEU A 386 -24.30 -16.02 -23.16
CA LEU A 386 -23.14 -16.89 -23.35
C LEU A 386 -21.80 -16.14 -23.18
N ILE A 387 -21.69 -14.89 -23.66
CA ILE A 387 -20.50 -14.06 -23.39
C ILE A 387 -20.36 -13.79 -21.89
N LEU A 388 -21.44 -13.39 -21.23
CA LEU A 388 -21.42 -13.08 -19.81
C LEU A 388 -21.10 -14.32 -18.99
N THR A 389 -21.79 -15.45 -19.20
CA THR A 389 -21.49 -16.70 -18.51
C THR A 389 -20.04 -17.15 -18.77
N ALA A 390 -19.53 -17.02 -20.01
CA ALA A 390 -18.12 -17.26 -20.25
C ALA A 390 -17.27 -16.32 -19.39
N PHE A 391 -17.43 -15.01 -19.47
CA PHE A 391 -16.60 -14.05 -18.73
C PHE A 391 -16.68 -14.18 -17.20
N LEU A 392 -17.89 -14.35 -16.67
CA LEU A 392 -18.20 -14.54 -15.26
C LEU A 392 -17.53 -15.80 -14.67
N PHE A 393 -17.23 -16.80 -15.51
CA PHE A 393 -16.56 -18.05 -15.14
C PHE A 393 -15.11 -18.19 -15.66
N VAL A 394 -14.71 -17.42 -16.67
CA VAL A 394 -13.46 -17.60 -17.43
C VAL A 394 -12.34 -16.67 -16.98
N LEU A 395 -12.56 -15.64 -16.17
CA LEU A 395 -11.47 -14.87 -15.57
C LEU A 395 -10.56 -15.77 -14.71
N PRO A 396 -9.39 -16.24 -15.22
CA PRO A 396 -8.50 -17.13 -14.50
C PRO A 396 -7.46 -16.23 -13.85
N GLY A 397 -7.70 -15.82 -12.61
CA GLY A 397 -6.93 -14.72 -12.07
C GLY A 397 -6.94 -14.50 -10.57
N LEU A 398 -7.63 -15.31 -9.75
CA LEU A 398 -7.63 -15.16 -8.30
C LEU A 398 -7.61 -16.55 -7.70
N GLY A 399 -6.60 -16.83 -6.88
CA GLY A 399 -6.21 -18.18 -6.50
C GLY A 399 -7.31 -19.07 -5.95
N GLU A 400 -7.08 -20.38 -5.98
CA GLU A 400 -7.93 -21.46 -5.46
C GLU A 400 -8.21 -21.40 -3.94
N ALA A 401 -7.85 -20.30 -3.27
CA ALA A 401 -7.97 -20.12 -1.84
C ALA A 401 -8.96 -19.03 -1.49
N LEU A 402 -10.23 -19.28 -1.80
CA LEU A 402 -11.44 -18.92 -1.03
C LEU A 402 -12.62 -19.14 -1.97
N SER A 403 -13.06 -20.39 -2.08
CA SER A 403 -14.34 -20.82 -2.66
C SER A 403 -14.95 -19.91 -3.76
N ALA A 404 -14.61 -20.20 -5.01
CA ALA A 404 -15.33 -19.75 -6.22
C ALA A 404 -15.70 -18.26 -6.24
N VAL A 405 -14.70 -17.38 -6.10
CA VAL A 405 -14.90 -15.95 -6.36
C VAL A 405 -14.79 -15.71 -7.85
N THR A 406 -15.87 -15.21 -8.39
CA THR A 406 -16.14 -15.08 -9.80
C THR A 406 -15.85 -13.68 -10.32
N GLY A 407 -15.82 -13.52 -11.65
CA GLY A 407 -15.35 -12.31 -12.33
C GLY A 407 -15.87 -10.97 -11.79
N LEU A 408 -17.17 -10.84 -11.48
CA LEU A 408 -17.72 -9.57 -10.98
C LEU A 408 -17.26 -9.21 -9.56
N ALA A 409 -17.20 -10.19 -8.67
CA ALA A 409 -16.77 -9.98 -7.28
C ALA A 409 -15.29 -9.58 -7.22
N SER A 410 -14.48 -10.14 -8.13
CA SER A 410 -13.08 -9.79 -8.35
C SER A 410 -12.90 -8.31 -8.72
N ILE A 411 -13.66 -7.85 -9.72
CA ILE A 411 -13.64 -6.47 -10.18
C ILE A 411 -14.06 -5.52 -9.06
N ALA A 412 -15.13 -5.85 -8.33
CA ALA A 412 -15.62 -5.04 -7.21
C ALA A 412 -14.59 -4.95 -6.06
N ARG A 413 -13.89 -6.04 -5.74
CA ARG A 413 -12.83 -6.03 -4.72
C ARG A 413 -11.64 -5.16 -5.13
N ILE A 414 -11.18 -5.30 -6.38
CA ILE A 414 -10.08 -4.48 -6.91
C ILE A 414 -10.49 -2.99 -6.92
N ALA A 415 -11.71 -2.70 -7.34
CA ALA A 415 -12.28 -1.36 -7.30
C ALA A 415 -12.33 -0.81 -5.85
N ALA A 416 -12.80 -1.58 -4.89
CA ALA A 416 -12.81 -1.16 -3.48
C ALA A 416 -11.39 -0.86 -2.97
N MET A 417 -10.42 -1.72 -3.30
CA MET A 417 -9.03 -1.53 -2.89
C MET A 417 -8.40 -0.27 -3.47
N VAL A 418 -8.70 0.05 -4.73
CA VAL A 418 -8.21 1.26 -5.38
C VAL A 418 -8.96 2.51 -4.86
N ALA A 419 -10.25 2.41 -4.52
CA ALA A 419 -11.02 3.53 -3.98
C ALA A 419 -10.53 4.02 -2.60
N GLU A 420 -9.97 3.14 -1.76
CA GLU A 420 -9.32 3.56 -0.52
C GLU A 420 -8.16 4.53 -0.74
N MET A 421 -7.51 4.44 -1.89
CA MET A 421 -6.43 5.34 -2.27
C MET A 421 -6.95 6.77 -2.51
N GLY A 422 -8.25 6.95 -2.75
CA GLY A 422 -8.95 8.24 -2.80
C GLY A 422 -9.51 8.71 -1.45
N GLY A 423 -9.33 7.92 -0.37
CA GLY A 423 -9.68 8.27 1.01
C GLY A 423 -11.14 8.08 1.41
N ALA A 424 -11.91 7.27 0.67
CA ALA A 424 -13.37 7.26 0.79
C ALA A 424 -14.01 5.99 1.40
N ALA A 425 -13.34 4.85 1.55
CA ALA A 425 -14.09 3.60 1.64
C ALA A 425 -13.92 2.74 2.92
N LEU A 426 -12.95 2.96 3.82
CA LEU A 426 -12.91 2.24 5.11
C LEU A 426 -13.11 3.17 6.29
N SER A 427 -14.10 2.81 7.11
CA SER A 427 -14.15 3.31 8.46
C SER A 427 -12.98 2.69 9.23
N VAL A 428 -12.41 3.42 10.19
CA VAL A 428 -11.39 2.91 11.13
C VAL A 428 -11.85 1.61 11.84
N TYR A 429 -13.15 1.31 11.80
CA TYR A 429 -13.78 0.10 12.34
C TYR A 429 -13.45 -1.18 11.55
N ASP A 430 -13.41 -1.11 10.23
CA ASP A 430 -13.27 -2.28 9.33
C ASP A 430 -11.84 -2.86 9.36
N ILE A 431 -10.84 -1.99 9.57
CA ILE A 431 -9.42 -2.35 9.79
C ILE A 431 -9.24 -3.03 11.16
N ALA A 432 -10.06 -2.66 12.15
CA ALA A 432 -9.92 -3.12 13.54
C ALA A 432 -10.55 -4.51 13.78
N GLU A 433 -11.58 -4.90 13.02
CA GLU A 433 -12.24 -6.21 13.19
C GLU A 433 -11.43 -7.39 12.64
N SER A 434 -10.64 -7.20 11.57
CA SER A 434 -9.86 -8.26 10.94
C SER A 434 -8.49 -7.78 10.44
N PRO A 435 -7.53 -7.48 11.34
CA PRO A 435 -6.24 -6.88 10.98
C PRO A 435 -5.33 -7.77 10.10
N ASN A 436 -5.66 -9.07 9.99
CA ASN A 436 -4.92 -10.03 9.17
C ASN A 436 -5.64 -10.39 7.85
N ASP A 437 -6.75 -9.72 7.54
CA ASP A 437 -7.43 -9.89 6.25
C ASP A 437 -6.52 -9.37 5.10
N PRO A 438 -6.36 -10.11 3.99
CA PRO A 438 -5.50 -9.71 2.88
C PRO A 438 -5.84 -8.34 2.31
N THR A 439 -7.14 -8.03 2.26
CA THR A 439 -7.68 -6.75 1.80
C THR A 439 -7.24 -5.67 2.77
N ASN A 440 -7.39 -5.86 4.08
CA ASN A 440 -6.97 -4.87 5.09
C ASN A 440 -5.45 -4.64 5.10
N VAL A 441 -4.64 -5.67 4.86
CA VAL A 441 -3.17 -5.55 4.74
C VAL A 441 -2.79 -4.81 3.47
N ALA A 442 -3.40 -5.14 2.32
CA ALA A 442 -3.19 -4.41 1.08
C ALA A 442 -3.57 -2.93 1.24
N LEU A 443 -4.71 -2.65 1.86
CA LEU A 443 -5.18 -1.29 2.13
C LEU A 443 -4.27 -0.52 3.07
N SER A 444 -3.67 -1.19 4.05
CA SER A 444 -2.64 -0.61 4.91
C SER A 444 -1.36 -0.30 4.13
N ILE A 445 -0.91 -1.18 3.24
CA ILE A 445 0.23 -0.95 2.33
C ILE A 445 -0.05 0.26 1.43
N PHE A 446 -1.24 0.33 0.82
CA PHE A 446 -1.65 1.45 -0.01
C PHE A 446 -1.72 2.76 0.79
N GLY A 447 -2.34 2.75 1.98
CA GLY A 447 -2.40 3.91 2.86
C GLY A 447 -1.01 4.41 3.28
N LEU A 448 -0.08 3.47 3.54
CA LEU A 448 1.30 3.78 3.88
C LEU A 448 2.07 4.39 2.72
N LEU A 449 1.88 3.94 1.47
CA LEU A 449 2.66 4.42 0.32
C LEU A 449 2.03 5.62 -0.39
N LEU A 450 0.71 5.80 -0.27
CA LEU A 450 -0.06 6.80 -0.99
C LEU A 450 -0.63 7.92 -0.12
N GLY A 451 -0.54 7.79 1.21
CA GLY A 451 -0.79 8.92 2.09
C GLY A 451 0.22 10.04 1.81
N GLY A 452 -0.21 11.31 1.73
CA GLY A 452 0.64 12.43 1.29
C GLY A 452 1.94 12.68 2.08
N ALA A 453 2.17 11.99 3.20
CA ALA A 453 3.43 11.97 3.95
C ALA A 453 4.46 10.93 3.41
N ALA A 454 4.00 9.90 2.71
CA ALA A 454 4.74 8.73 2.27
C ALA A 454 5.64 8.95 1.04
N LEU A 455 5.21 9.80 0.11
CA LEU A 455 5.94 10.17 -1.12
C LEU A 455 7.28 10.90 -0.85
N ARG A 456 7.72 10.96 0.42
CA ARG A 456 8.89 11.69 0.90
C ARG A 456 9.76 10.89 1.88
N SER A 457 9.45 9.64 2.20
CA SER A 457 10.28 8.84 3.11
C SER A 457 10.36 7.36 2.71
N SER A 458 11.57 6.82 2.74
CA SER A 458 11.83 5.38 2.58
C SER A 458 11.19 4.53 3.70
N LYS A 459 10.96 5.14 4.88
CA LYS A 459 10.22 4.55 6.02
C LYS A 459 8.86 3.97 5.61
N ALA A 460 8.12 4.64 4.72
CA ALA A 460 6.82 4.18 4.27
C ALA A 460 6.92 2.85 3.48
N PHE A 461 7.98 2.70 2.68
CA PHE A 461 8.27 1.49 1.92
C PHE A 461 8.76 0.36 2.82
N GLU A 462 9.57 0.67 3.82
CA GLU A 462 9.95 -0.27 4.87
C GLU A 462 8.73 -0.83 5.62
N ASP A 463 7.80 0.03 6.03
CA ASP A 463 6.58 -0.37 6.74
C ASP A 463 5.66 -1.19 5.82
N ALA A 464 5.54 -0.81 4.55
CA ALA A 464 4.80 -1.56 3.53
C ALA A 464 5.43 -2.95 3.26
N ALA A 465 6.75 -3.03 3.15
CA ALA A 465 7.48 -4.29 3.00
C ALA A 465 7.30 -5.19 4.22
N ALA A 466 7.31 -4.63 5.43
CA ALA A 466 7.03 -5.38 6.66
C ALA A 466 5.60 -5.98 6.67
N LEU A 467 4.60 -5.21 6.24
CA LEU A 467 3.23 -5.70 6.11
C LEU A 467 3.10 -6.80 5.06
N LYS A 468 3.69 -6.61 3.86
CA LYS A 468 3.69 -7.63 2.80
C LYS A 468 4.31 -8.93 3.31
N ARG A 469 5.47 -8.86 3.98
CA ARG A 469 6.17 -10.03 4.52
C ARG A 469 5.36 -10.79 5.57
N GLY A 470 4.36 -10.14 6.19
CA GLY A 470 3.39 -10.78 7.08
C GLY A 470 2.26 -11.55 6.37
N MET A 471 2.11 -11.41 5.05
CA MET A 471 1.09 -12.12 4.27
C MET A 471 1.56 -13.52 3.86
N SER A 472 0.66 -14.51 3.88
CA SER A 472 0.94 -15.81 3.28
C SER A 472 0.81 -15.75 1.76
N ALA A 473 1.49 -16.66 1.05
CA ALA A 473 1.37 -16.78 -0.41
C ALA A 473 -0.08 -17.04 -0.88
N GLU A 474 -0.86 -17.73 -0.05
CA GLU A 474 -2.29 -17.95 -0.24
C GLU A 474 -3.06 -16.62 -0.24
N LYS A 475 -2.80 -15.76 0.74
CA LYS A 475 -3.41 -14.42 0.85
C LYS A 475 -2.97 -13.44 -0.24
N LEU A 476 -1.77 -13.60 -0.80
CA LEU A 476 -1.33 -12.80 -1.94
C LEU A 476 -2.04 -13.21 -3.24
N ALA A 477 -2.46 -14.47 -3.36
CA ALA A 477 -3.26 -14.95 -4.48
C ALA A 477 -4.65 -14.30 -4.54
N ASP A 478 -5.20 -13.94 -3.38
CA ASP A 478 -6.50 -13.27 -3.24
C ASP A 478 -6.52 -11.86 -3.84
N LEU A 479 -5.34 -11.26 -4.08
CA LEU A 479 -5.20 -9.93 -4.66
C LEU A 479 -5.09 -9.95 -6.19
N GLY A 480 -4.89 -11.12 -6.79
CA GLY A 480 -4.74 -11.31 -8.23
C GLY A 480 -3.58 -12.25 -8.56
N ASP A 481 -3.75 -13.10 -9.56
CA ASP A 481 -2.73 -14.03 -10.03
C ASP A 481 -1.54 -13.28 -10.62
N ASN A 482 -1.77 -12.14 -11.29
CA ASN A 482 -0.69 -11.26 -11.73
C ASN A 482 0.06 -10.66 -10.55
N VAL A 483 -0.64 -10.24 -9.50
CA VAL A 483 -0.04 -9.73 -8.25
C VAL A 483 0.81 -10.81 -7.61
N LYS A 484 0.24 -12.00 -7.40
CA LYS A 484 0.95 -13.16 -6.86
C LYS A 484 2.18 -13.51 -7.70
N ARG A 485 2.03 -13.66 -9.03
CA ARG A 485 3.14 -13.98 -9.94
C ARG A 485 4.25 -12.94 -9.85
N ALA A 486 3.92 -11.66 -9.84
CA ALA A 486 4.89 -10.59 -9.72
C ALA A 486 5.58 -10.59 -8.34
N VAL A 487 4.80 -10.76 -7.28
CA VAL A 487 5.31 -10.87 -5.92
C VAL A 487 6.24 -12.06 -5.78
N ASP A 488 5.88 -13.24 -6.27
CA ASP A 488 6.71 -14.44 -6.24
C ASP A 488 8.02 -14.19 -6.99
N LYS A 489 7.94 -13.69 -8.23
CA LYS A 489 9.12 -13.31 -9.04
C LYS A 489 10.06 -12.36 -8.31
N VAL A 490 9.52 -11.29 -7.74
CA VAL A 490 10.30 -10.27 -7.02
C VAL A 490 10.87 -10.84 -5.72
N THR A 491 10.10 -11.64 -5.01
CA THR A 491 10.51 -12.27 -3.74
C THR A 491 11.63 -13.28 -3.99
N ASP A 492 11.55 -14.06 -5.06
CA ASP A 492 12.61 -14.97 -5.48
C ASP A 492 13.89 -14.21 -5.85
N LEU A 493 13.78 -13.10 -6.58
CA LEU A 493 14.92 -12.25 -6.94
C LEU A 493 15.63 -11.66 -5.70
N ILE A 494 14.88 -11.14 -4.73
CA ILE A 494 15.47 -10.45 -3.56
C ILE A 494 15.92 -11.46 -2.47
N ASN A 495 15.27 -12.60 -2.32
CA ASN A 495 15.64 -13.59 -1.29
C ASN A 495 16.96 -14.32 -1.57
N VAL A 496 17.50 -14.26 -2.79
CA VAL A 496 18.86 -14.75 -3.09
C VAL A 496 19.91 -14.02 -2.23
N CYS A 497 19.62 -12.81 -1.75
CA CYS A 497 20.53 -11.97 -0.96
C CYS A 497 20.55 -12.24 0.55
N ARG A 498 19.72 -13.16 1.08
CA ARG A 498 19.62 -13.44 2.54
C ARG A 498 20.37 -14.69 3.03
N LYS A 499 21.24 -15.29 2.22
CA LYS A 499 22.06 -16.46 2.61
C LYS A 499 23.47 -16.10 3.02
#